data_AF-A0A9E1WWL5-F1
#
_entry.id   AF-A0A9E1WWL5-F1
#
_cell.length_a   1.000
_cell.length_b   1.000
_cell.length_c   1.000
_cell.angle_alpha   90.00
_cell.angle_beta   90.00
_cell.angle_gamma   90.00
#
_symmetry.space_group_name_H-M   'P 1'
#
loop_
_entity.id
_entity.type
_entity.pdbx_description
1 polymer ?
#
loop_
_entity_poly.entity_id
_entity_poly.type
_entity_poly.pdbx_seq_one_letter_code
_entity_poly.pdbx_strand_id
1 'polypeptide(L)'
;MSIAIAARFARRELRGGLKGFTIFLSCLALGVAAIAAVGSVRTAIETGLSVEGAALLGGDAELDFTYRFANAQEKEWMQSRANAVSEIAEFRSMAVVDNGDQTERGLTQVKA
;
A
#
# COMPACT_ATOMS: atom_id res chain seq x y z
N MET A 1 -26.83 -40.78 -14.49
CA MET A 1 -27.78 -40.08 -13.60
C MET A 1 -27.83 -38.62 -14.00
N SER A 2 -29.01 -38.11 -14.39
CA SER A 2 -29.13 -36.81 -15.06
C SER A 2 -29.10 -35.65 -14.06
N ILE A 3 -28.03 -34.84 -14.11
CA ILE A 3 -27.86 -33.59 -13.31
C ILE A 3 -29.08 -32.68 -13.47
N ALA A 4 -29.72 -32.70 -14.65
CA ALA A 4 -30.92 -31.91 -14.93
C ALA A 4 -32.10 -32.31 -14.03
N ILE A 5 -32.26 -33.60 -13.71
CA ILE A 5 -33.33 -34.09 -12.83
C ILE A 5 -33.02 -33.71 -11.37
N ALA A 6 -31.77 -33.90 -10.93
CA ALA A 6 -31.33 -33.52 -9.58
C ALA A 6 -31.50 -32.02 -9.31
N ALA A 7 -31.11 -31.16 -10.26
CA ALA A 7 -31.28 -29.70 -10.16
C ALA A 7 -32.76 -29.30 -10.10
N ARG A 8 -33.64 -30.03 -10.80
CA ARG A 8 -35.09 -29.76 -10.82
C ARG A 8 -35.74 -30.10 -9.48
N PHE A 9 -35.34 -31.21 -8.85
CA PHE A 9 -35.78 -31.56 -7.51
C PHE A 9 -35.28 -30.56 -6.47
N ALA A 10 -33.98 -30.26 -6.45
CA ALA A 10 -33.38 -29.30 -5.53
C ALA A 10 -34.05 -27.92 -5.59
N ARG A 11 -34.32 -27.40 -6.79
CA ARG A 11 -34.97 -26.08 -6.97
C ARG A 11 -36.43 -26.07 -6.47
N ARG A 12 -37.13 -27.21 -6.54
CA ARG A 12 -38.51 -27.34 -6.07
C ARG A 12 -38.59 -27.43 -4.54
N GLU A 13 -37.65 -28.15 -3.93
CA GLU A 13 -37.49 -28.21 -2.47
C GLU A 13 -37.12 -26.84 -1.86
N LEU A 14 -36.17 -26.13 -2.48
CA LEU A 14 -35.77 -24.79 -2.02
C LEU A 14 -36.95 -23.81 -2.01
N ARG A 15 -37.86 -23.87 -2.99
CA ARG A 15 -39.05 -23.00 -3.05
C ARG A 15 -39.92 -23.03 -1.79
N GLY A 16 -39.94 -24.13 -1.03
CA GLY A 16 -40.70 -24.24 0.21
C GLY A 16 -40.05 -23.59 1.44
N GLY A 17 -38.71 -23.46 1.46
CA GLY A 17 -37.94 -23.01 2.64
C GLY A 17 -37.16 -21.70 2.46
N LEU A 18 -37.15 -21.10 1.26
CA LEU A 18 -36.31 -19.95 0.91
C LEU A 18 -36.54 -18.69 1.76
N LYS A 19 -37.73 -18.47 2.33
CA LYS A 19 -38.01 -17.24 3.11
C LYS A 19 -37.18 -17.12 4.39
N GLY A 20 -36.89 -18.23 5.08
CA GLY A 20 -36.03 -18.22 6.27
C GLY A 20 -34.53 -18.33 5.91
N PHE A 21 -34.22 -18.95 4.79
CA PHE A 21 -32.84 -19.17 4.33
C PHE A 21 -32.19 -17.93 3.71
N THR A 22 -32.98 -16.92 3.30
CA THR A 22 -32.47 -15.68 2.71
C THR A 22 -31.50 -14.94 3.61
N ILE A 23 -31.75 -14.88 4.93
CA ILE A 23 -30.88 -14.20 5.89
C ILE A 23 -29.51 -14.87 5.90
N PHE A 24 -29.48 -16.20 6.06
CA PHE A 24 -28.24 -16.97 6.01
C PHE A 24 -27.47 -16.76 4.70
N LEU A 25 -28.17 -16.86 3.56
CA LEU A 25 -27.54 -16.67 2.25
C LEU A 25 -27.03 -15.25 2.05
N SER A 26 -27.76 -14.23 2.53
CA SER A 26 -27.34 -12.84 2.45
C SER A 26 -26.09 -12.56 3.28
N CYS A 27 -26.00 -13.12 4.48
CA CYS A 27 -24.80 -13.00 5.31
C CYS A 27 -23.59 -13.69 4.68
N LEU A 28 -23.78 -14.88 4.10
CA LEU A 28 -22.72 -15.59 3.37
C LEU A 28 -22.25 -14.77 2.15
N ALA A 29 -23.20 -14.27 1.36
CA ALA A 29 -22.90 -13.45 0.19
C ALA A 29 -22.16 -12.16 0.59
N LEU A 30 -22.60 -11.50 1.66
CA LEU A 30 -21.96 -10.30 2.19
C LEU A 30 -20.52 -10.56 2.64
N GLY A 31 -20.28 -11.68 3.34
CA GLY A 31 -18.94 -12.08 3.78
C GLY A 31 -17.98 -12.31 2.60
N VAL A 32 -18.43 -13.08 1.59
CA VAL A 32 -17.61 -13.33 0.39
C VAL A 32 -17.39 -12.05 -0.41
N ALA A 33 -18.42 -11.20 -0.54
CA ALA A 33 -18.32 -9.92 -1.23
C ALA A 33 -17.32 -8.98 -0.53
N ALA A 34 -17.31 -8.94 0.80
CA ALA A 34 -16.36 -8.14 1.56
C ALA A 34 -14.90 -8.59 1.32
N ILE A 35 -14.64 -9.90 1.35
CA ILE A 35 -13.29 -10.45 1.11
C ILE A 35 -12.83 -10.15 -0.32
N ALA A 36 -13.71 -10.36 -1.31
CA ALA A 36 -13.41 -10.09 -2.72
C ALA A 36 -13.17 -8.58 -2.98
N ALA A 37 -13.94 -7.71 -2.34
CA ALA A 37 -13.79 -6.26 -2.46
C ALA A 37 -12.43 -5.80 -1.91
N VAL A 38 -12.04 -6.24 -0.71
CA VAL A 38 -10.74 -5.88 -0.12
C VAL A 38 -9.58 -6.37 -0.99
N GLY A 39 -9.66 -7.61 -1.50
CA GLY A 39 -8.66 -8.13 -2.43
C GLY A 39 -8.55 -7.30 -3.71
N SER A 40 -9.68 -6.92 -4.29
CA SER A 40 -9.72 -6.09 -5.50
C SER A 40 -9.13 -4.69 -5.27
N VAL A 41 -9.48 -4.05 -4.15
CA VAL A 41 -8.92 -2.74 -3.78
C VAL A 41 -7.42 -2.82 -3.57
N ARG A 42 -6.94 -3.85 -2.86
CA ARG A 42 -5.51 -4.07 -2.66
C ARG A 42 -4.77 -4.21 -3.99
N THR A 43 -5.26 -5.05 -4.90
CA THR A 43 -4.64 -5.25 -6.21
C THR A 43 -4.67 -3.97 -7.05
N ALA A 44 -5.75 -3.19 -6.98
CA ALA A 44 -5.83 -1.91 -7.66
C ALA A 44 -4.78 -0.92 -7.14
N ILE A 45 -4.56 -0.87 -5.83
CA ILE A 45 -3.53 -0.04 -5.21
C ILE A 45 -2.12 -0.52 -5.60
N GLU A 46 -1.83 -1.81 -5.48
CA GLU A 46 -0.53 -2.39 -5.87
C GLU A 46 -0.23 -2.15 -7.36
N THR A 47 -1.24 -2.28 -8.22
CA THR A 47 -1.09 -2.01 -9.66
C THR A 47 -0.88 -0.53 -9.92
N GLY A 48 -1.67 0.34 -9.29
CA GLY A 48 -1.50 1.79 -9.42
C GLY A 48 -0.12 2.25 -8.96
N LEU A 49 0.34 1.76 -7.81
CA LEU A 49 1.67 2.08 -7.27
C LEU A 49 2.81 1.50 -8.11
N SER A 50 2.66 0.33 -8.72
CA SER A 50 3.71 -0.21 -9.59
C SER A 50 3.81 0.54 -10.92
N VAL A 51 2.70 1.03 -11.47
CA VAL A 51 2.67 1.80 -12.72
C VAL A 51 3.12 3.25 -12.48
N GLU A 52 2.61 3.90 -11.43
CA GLU A 52 2.94 5.29 -11.13
C GLU A 52 4.08 5.45 -10.11
N GLY A 53 4.69 4.36 -9.66
CA GLY A 53 5.73 4.38 -8.62
C GLY A 53 6.88 5.32 -8.95
N ALA A 54 7.38 5.30 -10.19
CA ALA A 54 8.44 6.22 -10.62
C ALA A 54 8.00 7.69 -10.60
N ALA A 55 6.75 7.97 -10.98
CA ALA A 55 6.20 9.33 -10.96
C ALA A 55 5.94 9.84 -9.53
N LEU A 56 5.51 8.95 -8.62
CA LEU A 56 5.25 9.26 -7.22
C LEU A 56 6.54 9.36 -6.38
N LEU A 57 7.52 8.51 -6.65
CA LEU A 57 8.81 8.46 -5.95
C LEU A 57 9.82 9.48 -6.50
N GLY A 58 9.55 10.06 -7.68
CA GLY A 58 10.39 11.09 -8.29
C GLY A 58 11.69 10.57 -8.93
N GLY A 59 11.80 9.25 -9.13
CA GLY A 59 12.97 8.61 -9.75
C GLY A 59 12.78 7.11 -9.96
N ASP A 60 13.62 6.53 -10.82
CA ASP A 60 13.62 5.08 -11.12
C ASP A 60 14.41 4.26 -10.09
N ALA A 61 15.32 4.91 -9.35
CA ALA A 61 16.17 4.29 -8.34
C ALA A 61 16.55 5.30 -7.25
N GLU A 62 16.70 4.81 -6.02
CA GLU A 62 17.13 5.56 -4.84
C GLU A 62 18.36 4.88 -4.24
N LEU A 63 19.33 5.69 -3.79
CA LEU A 63 20.58 5.23 -3.19
C LEU A 63 20.77 5.95 -1.85
N ASP A 64 20.65 5.20 -0.77
CA ASP A 64 20.81 5.72 0.59
C ASP A 64 22.22 5.47 1.13
N PHE A 65 22.83 6.54 1.64
CA PHE A 65 24.15 6.50 2.26
C PHE A 65 24.07 6.88 3.74
N THR A 66 24.40 5.93 4.61
CA THR A 66 24.35 6.15 6.05
C THR A 66 25.53 7.01 6.53
N TYR A 67 25.22 8.19 7.09
CA TYR A 67 26.18 9.15 7.67
C TYR A 67 27.29 9.65 6.72
N ARG A 68 27.06 9.59 5.40
CA ARG A 68 28.01 10.12 4.41
C ARG A 68 27.28 10.53 3.14
N PHE A 69 27.92 11.38 2.36
CA PHE A 69 27.54 11.62 0.97
C PHE A 69 28.17 10.58 0.04
N ALA A 70 27.64 10.49 -1.19
CA ALA A 70 28.29 9.76 -2.26
C ALA A 70 29.69 10.34 -2.53
N ASN A 71 30.69 9.47 -2.64
CA ASN A 71 32.05 9.89 -3.00
C ASN A 71 32.12 10.31 -4.49
N ALA A 72 33.23 10.90 -4.92
CA ALA A 72 33.36 11.43 -6.28
C ALA A 72 33.12 10.37 -7.36
N GLN A 73 33.62 9.15 -7.16
CA GLN A 73 33.46 8.05 -8.12
C GLN A 73 32.02 7.54 -8.17
N GLU A 74 31.33 7.45 -7.03
CA GLU A 74 29.91 7.10 -6.94
C GLU A 74 29.04 8.18 -7.62
N LYS A 75 29.33 9.47 -7.40
CA LYS A 75 28.62 10.58 -8.05
C LYS A 75 28.79 10.56 -9.57
N GLU A 76 30.01 10.35 -10.06
CA GLU A 76 30.28 10.24 -11.48
C GLU A 76 29.57 9.02 -12.10
N TRP A 77 29.57 7.89 -11.40
CA TRP A 77 28.83 6.71 -11.83
C TRP A 77 27.33 6.99 -11.96
N MET A 78 26.71 7.64 -10.97
CA MET A 78 25.28 8.01 -11.02
C MET A 78 24.98 8.95 -12.19
N GLN A 79 25.81 9.99 -12.38
CA GLN A 79 25.67 10.93 -13.50
C GLN A 79 25.82 10.25 -14.86
N SER A 80 26.64 9.21 -14.96
CA SER A 80 26.83 8.45 -16.21
C SER A 80 25.68 7.50 -16.55
N ARG A 81 24.86 7.13 -15.54
CA ARG A 81 23.80 6.11 -15.68
C ARG A 81 22.39 6.66 -15.64
N ALA A 82 22.16 7.80 -14.98
CA ALA A 82 20.86 8.40 -14.81
C ALA A 82 20.67 9.63 -15.72
N ASN A 83 19.45 9.84 -16.21
CA ASN A 83 19.10 11.03 -17.00
C ASN A 83 19.02 12.30 -16.13
N ALA A 84 18.62 12.14 -14.86
CA ALA A 84 18.55 13.19 -13.87
C ALA A 84 18.98 12.61 -12.52
N VAL A 85 19.64 13.43 -11.71
CA VAL A 85 20.09 13.06 -10.37
C VAL A 85 19.58 14.12 -9.39
N SER A 86 18.92 13.68 -8.33
CA SER A 86 18.55 14.50 -7.18
C SER A 86 19.35 14.02 -5.97
N GLU A 87 19.83 14.95 -5.16
CA GLU A 87 20.57 14.66 -3.92
C GLU A 87 19.79 15.31 -2.78
N ILE A 88 19.47 14.53 -1.75
CA ILE A 88 18.82 14.99 -0.52
C ILE A 88 19.74 14.67 0.64
N ALA A 89 20.02 15.67 1.48
CA ALA A 89 20.75 15.51 2.72
C ALA A 89 19.75 15.34 3.88
N GLU A 90 19.73 14.17 4.50
CA GLU A 90 18.93 13.91 5.69
C GLU A 90 19.80 13.71 6.92
N PHE A 91 19.51 14.44 8.00
CA PHE A 91 20.11 14.16 9.31
C PHE A 91 19.13 14.38 10.45
N ARG A 92 19.34 13.61 11.54
CA ARG A 92 18.60 13.77 12.78
C ARG A 92 19.27 14.87 13.61
N SER A 93 18.48 15.84 14.03
CA SER A 93 18.89 16.95 14.89
C SER A 93 18.07 16.94 16.18
N MET A 94 18.48 17.74 17.15
CA MET A 94 17.73 17.97 18.38
C MET A 94 17.37 19.45 18.43
N ALA A 95 16.09 19.77 18.26
CA ALA A 95 15.62 21.12 18.52
C ALA A 95 15.57 21.34 20.03
N VAL A 96 16.13 22.46 20.46
CA VAL A 96 16.07 22.91 21.85
C VAL A 96 15.24 24.17 21.88
N VAL A 97 14.15 24.15 22.64
CA VAL A 97 13.27 25.30 22.83
C VAL A 97 13.30 25.68 24.29
N ASP A 98 13.58 26.94 24.56
CA ASP A 98 13.61 27.48 25.92
C ASP A 98 12.31 28.26 26.18
N ASN A 99 11.46 27.75 27.07
CA ASN A 99 10.18 28.34 27.45
C ASN A 99 10.22 28.95 28.86
N GLY A 100 11.28 29.73 29.14
CA GLY A 100 11.48 30.38 30.43
C GLY A 100 12.02 29.41 31.48
N ASP A 101 11.13 28.78 32.25
CA ASP A 101 11.53 27.88 33.35
C ASP A 101 11.75 26.42 32.90
N GLN A 102 11.49 26.10 31.63
CA GLN A 102 11.63 24.74 31.09
C GLN A 102 12.36 24.75 29.74
N THR A 103 13.43 23.96 29.67
CA THR A 103 14.10 23.63 28.41
C THR A 103 13.52 22.33 27.84
N GLU A 104 12.84 22.43 26.71
CA GLU A 104 12.30 21.29 25.97
C GLU A 104 13.29 20.84 24.89
N ARG A 105 13.45 19.53 24.74
CA ARG A 105 14.33 18.91 23.73
C ARG A 105 13.52 17.95 22.88
N GLY A 106 13.36 18.27 21.59
CA GLY A 106 12.67 17.44 20.61
C GLY A 106 13.64 16.85 19.59
N LEU A 107 13.51 15.57 19.31
CA LEU A 107 14.15 15.00 18.12
C LEU A 107 13.49 15.59 16.88
N THR A 108 14.31 16.05 15.95
CA THR A 108 13.88 16.63 14.68
C THR A 108 14.66 16.01 13.54
N GLN A 109 14.12 16.11 12.34
CA GLN A 109 14.72 15.62 11.11
C GLN A 109 14.81 16.80 10.16
N VAL A 110 16.02 17.08 9.68
CA VAL A 110 16.26 18.14 8.70
C VAL A 110 16.50 17.47 7.36
N LYS A 111 15.80 17.96 6.32
CA LYS A 111 15.95 17.55 4.93
C LYS A 111 16.27 18.79 4.10
N ALA A 112 17.31 18.73 3.28
CA ALA A 112 17.74 19.81 2.39
C ALA A 112 18.21 19.24 1.05
#